data_AF-A0A2D9N5X4-F1
#
_entry.id   AF-A0A2D9N5X4-F1
#
_cell.length_a   1.000
_cell.length_b   1.000
_cell.length_c   1.000
_cell.angle_alpha   90.00
_cell.angle_beta   90.00
_cell.angle_gamma   90.00
#
_symmetry.space_group_name_H-M   'P 1'
#
loop_
_entity.id
_entity.type
_entity.pdbx_description
1 polymer ?
#
loop_
_entity_poly.entity_id
_entity_poly.type
_entity_poly.pdbx_seq_one_letter_code
_entity_poly.pdbx_strand_id
1 'polypeptide(L)' 'MDKPTARRNAYLMLITGLIFLGFGIYFIVADFKAQAPNWYYWLGLIVVGDLFLIAGVRQLKRTEK' A
#
# COMPACT_ATOMS: atom_id res chain seq x y z
N MET A 1 -2.09 24.14 -0.32
CA MET A 1 -2.83 22.92 0.11
C MET A 1 -3.11 23.08 1.58
N ASP A 2 -4.37 23.02 2.00
CA ASP A 2 -4.72 23.20 3.40
C ASP A 2 -4.13 22.05 4.25
N LYS A 3 -3.52 22.39 5.39
CA LYS A 3 -2.97 21.43 6.37
C LYS A 3 -3.92 20.24 6.67
N PRO A 4 -5.24 20.43 6.87
CA PRO A 4 -6.16 19.29 7.07
C PRO A 4 -6.29 18.38 5.85
N THR A 5 -6.26 18.92 4.63
CA THR A 5 -6.34 18.14 3.38
C THR A 5 -5.09 17.30 3.17
N ALA A 6 -3.91 17.84 3.46
CA ALA A 6 -2.65 17.09 3.40
C ALA A 6 -2.63 15.91 4.38
N ARG A 7 -3.14 16.11 5.61
CA ARG A 7 -3.24 15.05 6.62
C ARG A 7 -4.23 13.95 6.18
N ARG A 8 -5.41 14.34 5.67
CA ARG A 8 -6.40 13.40 5.14
C ARG A 8 -5.82 12.56 4.00
N ASN A 9 -5.14 13.20 3.05
CA ASN A 9 -4.54 12.51 1.92
C ASN A 9 -3.45 11.53 2.37
N ALA A 10 -2.66 11.88 3.39
CA ALA A 10 -1.66 10.98 3.94
C ALA A 10 -2.29 9.73 4.58
N TYR A 11 -3.39 9.89 5.34
CA TYR A 11 -4.14 8.73 5.87
C TYR A 11 -4.75 7.88 4.77
N LEU A 12 -5.29 8.50 3.71
CA LEU A 12 -5.80 7.77 2.55
C LEU A 12 -4.69 6.95 1.89
N MET A 13 -3.49 7.53 1.70
CA MET A 13 -2.33 6.79 1.17
C MET A 13 -1.96 5.60 2.06
N LEU A 14 -1.99 5.75 3.39
CA LEU A 14 -1.74 4.65 4.31
C LEU A 14 -2.76 3.53 4.17
N ILE A 15 -4.05 3.87 4.16
CA ILE A 15 -5.15 2.90 4.01
C ILE A 15 -5.03 2.18 2.67
N THR A 16 -4.80 2.91 1.58
CA THR A 16 -4.60 2.32 0.26
C THR A 16 -3.37 1.40 0.23
N GLY A 17 -2.27 1.80 0.87
CA GLY A 17 -1.07 0.95 0.99
C GLY A 17 -1.35 -0.36 1.71
N LEU A 18 -2.07 -0.32 2.84
CA LEU A 18 -2.49 -1.53 3.58
C LEU A 18 -3.42 -2.43 2.76
N ILE A 19 -4.34 -1.84 1.98
CA ILE A 19 -5.23 -2.58 1.09
C ILE A 19 -4.44 -3.33 0.02
N PHE A 20 -3.48 -2.66 -0.63
CA PHE A 20 -2.62 -3.30 -1.64
C PHE A 20 -1.74 -4.40 -1.05
N LEU A 21 -1.21 -4.20 0.16
CA LEU A 21 -0.47 -5.24 0.88
C LEU A 21 -1.35 -6.46 1.19
N GLY A 22 -2.55 -6.22 1.72
CA GLY A 22 -3.51 -7.27 2.04
C GLY A 22 -3.93 -8.07 0.81
N PHE A 23 -4.30 -7.39 -0.28
CA PHE A 23 -4.62 -8.04 -1.54
C PHE A 23 -3.42 -8.77 -2.15
N GLY A 24 -2.23 -8.17 -2.08
CA GLY A 24 -1.02 -8.77 -2.64
C GLY A 24 -0.71 -10.10 -1.97
N ILE A 25 -0.73 -10.13 -0.64
CA ILE A 25 -0.55 -11.36 0.14
C ILE A 25 -1.69 -12.35 -0.15
N TYR A 26 -2.95 -11.89 -0.17
CA TYR A 26 -4.09 -12.75 -0.45
C TYR A 26 -3.96 -13.47 -1.79
N PHE A 27 -3.65 -12.72 -2.86
CA PHE A 27 -3.50 -13.29 -4.20
C PHE A 27 -2.26 -14.19 -4.32
N ILE A 28 -1.13 -13.84 -3.69
CA ILE A 28 0.03 -14.76 -3.62
C ILE A 28 -0.40 -16.09 -3.00
N VAL A 29 -1.09 -16.06 -1.86
CA VAL A 29 -1.51 -17.28 -1.16
C VAL A 29 -2.54 -18.05 -1.98
N ALA A 30 -3.48 -17.38 -2.63
CA ALA A 30 -4.49 -18.00 -3.48
C ALA A 30 -3.87 -18.68 -4.70
N ASP A 31 -3.00 -17.98 -5.43
CA ASP A 31 -2.35 -18.49 -6.64
C ASP A 31 -1.34 -19.60 -6.31
N PHE A 32 -0.61 -19.47 -5.20
CA PHE A 32 0.30 -20.52 -4.74
C PHE A 32 -0.47 -21.82 -4.42
N LYS A 33 -1.65 -21.72 -3.78
CA LYS A 33 -2.53 -22.87 -3.54
C LYS A 33 -3.11 -23.45 -4.84
N ALA A 34 -3.38 -22.60 -5.82
CA ALA A 34 -3.87 -23.00 -7.14
C ALA A 34 -2.75 -23.51 -8.08
N GLN A 35 -1.49 -23.52 -7.64
CA GLN A 35 -0.30 -23.80 -8.47
C GLN A 35 -0.23 -22.94 -9.74
N ALA A 36 -0.73 -21.71 -9.67
CA ALA A 36 -0.74 -20.80 -10.79
C ALA A 36 0.69 -20.27 -11.05
N PRO A 37 1.19 -20.30 -12.30
CA PRO A 37 2.57 -19.94 -12.61
C PRO A 37 2.87 -18.44 -12.46
N ASN A 38 1.85 -17.62 -12.24
CA ASN A 38 1.86 -16.16 -12.25
C ASN A 38 1.76 -15.55 -10.83
N TRP A 39 1.97 -16.34 -9.76
CA TRP A 39 1.89 -15.85 -8.38
C TRP A 39 2.86 -14.67 -8.09
N TYR A 40 3.99 -14.60 -8.81
CA TYR A 40 5.02 -13.58 -8.58
C TYR A 40 4.59 -12.17 -9.03
N TYR A 41 3.58 -12.04 -9.90
CA TYR A 41 3.09 -10.71 -10.31
C TYR A 41 2.49 -9.93 -9.13
N TRP A 42 1.96 -10.64 -8.14
CA TRP A 42 1.39 -10.04 -6.93
C TRP A 42 2.45 -9.45 -5.99
N LEU A 43 3.73 -9.83 -6.14
CA LEU A 43 4.83 -9.14 -5.45
C LEU A 43 4.91 -7.66 -5.85
N GLY A 44 4.58 -7.33 -7.10
CA GLY A 44 4.48 -5.94 -7.55
C GLY A 44 3.43 -5.15 -6.77
N LEU A 45 2.30 -5.80 -6.43
CA LEU A 45 1.24 -5.18 -5.63
C LEU A 45 1.71 -4.87 -4.20
N ILE A 46 2.50 -5.77 -3.62
CA ILE A 46 3.11 -5.56 -2.30
C ILE A 46 4.11 -4.40 -2.34
N VAL A 47 5.00 -4.37 -3.33
CA VAL A 47 5.98 -3.28 -3.50
C VAL A 47 5.28 -1.92 -3.65
N VAL A 48 4.22 -1.85 -4.46
CA VAL A 48 3.42 -0.63 -4.61
C VAL A 48 2.77 -0.25 -3.26
N GLY A 49 2.19 -1.21 -2.55
CA GLY A 49 1.64 -1.00 -1.21
C GLY A 49 2.64 -0.38 -0.23
N ASP A 50 3.86 -0.92 -0.20
CA ASP A 50 4.96 -0.40 0.63
C ASP A 50 5.34 1.04 0.28
N LEU A 51 5.42 1.36 -1.02
CA LEU A 51 5.71 2.73 -1.45
C LEU A 51 4.62 3.72 -0.99
N PHE A 52 3.35 3.33 -1.04
CA PHE A 52 2.24 4.12 -0.53
C PHE A 52 2.32 4.33 0.98
N LEU A 53 2.69 3.29 1.75
CA LEU A 53 2.91 3.40 3.19
C LEU A 53 4.05 4.38 3.51
N ILE A 54 5.21 4.22 2.84
CA ILE A 54 6.37 5.08 3.05
C ILE A 54 6.03 6.54 2.69
N ALA A 55 5.34 6.76 1.57
CA ALA A 55 4.92 8.09 1.13
C ALA A 55 3.92 8.72 2.11
N GLY A 56 2.92 7.96 2.55
CA GLY A 56 1.92 8.40 3.54
C GLY A 56 2.56 8.78 4.87
N VAL A 57 3.46 7.95 5.41
CA VAL A 57 4.21 8.26 6.64
C VAL A 57 5.08 9.51 6.46
N ARG A 58 5.81 9.63 5.35
CA ARG A 58 6.62 10.82 5.06
C ARG A 58 5.77 12.08 4.99
N GLN A 59 4.56 11.99 4.41
CA GLN A 59 3.65 13.12 4.30
C GLN A 59 3.04 13.51 5.66
N LEU A 60 2.69 12.53 6.51
CA LEU A 60 2.26 12.80 7.89
C LEU A 60 3.36 13.54 8.67
N LYS A 61 4.60 13.04 8.63
CA LYS A 61 5.74 13.69 9.31
C LYS A 61 6.00 15.12 8.84
N ARG A 62 5.76 15.42 7.56
CA ARG A 62 5.90 16.78 7.01
C ARG A 62 4.75 17.71 7.41
N THR A 63 3.59 17.16 7.73
CA THR A 63 2.40 17.95 8.10
C THR A 63 2.37 18.26 9.60
N GLU A 64 3.08 17.47 10.41
CA GLU A 64 3.25 17.69 11.85
C GLU A 64 4.38 18.67 12.21
N LYS A 65 5.32 18.91 11.29
CA LYS A 65 6.33 20.00 11.37
C LYS A 65 5.75 21.33 10.89
#